data_AF-A0A8T1G3R3-F1
#
_entry.id   AF-A0A8T1G3R3-F1
#
_cell.length_a   1.000
_cell.length_b   1.000
_cell.length_c   1.000
_cell.angle_alpha   90.00
_cell.angle_beta   90.00
_cell.angle_gamma   90.00
#
_symmetry.space_group_name_H-M   'P 1'
#
loop_
_entity.id
_entity.type
_entity.pdbx_description
1 polymer ?
#
loop_
_entity_poly.entity_id
_entity_poly.type
_entity_poly.pdbx_seq_one_letter_code
_entity_poly.pdbx_strand_id
1 'polypeptide(L)'
;MRKRELLSTIRSLLPAGTSWPSSDQGDIQLQDGKTVLMLVARTPDSRLALKLIDFVHPFTANFWARDSKGRHVIMDACYYGVHPSVLQRLMKWARKCTLNVIVPMSRLDVDGLDAMELAIREGHGELASSLLGQRDATSYYDSFCNHYPLEVLELAIQSENEQCVRAILTNKRVLRGLQPGATASLNLTMRWMQRQNSTKRLFNIFTCVAAAVRCNMPQIVQVLLKINPEETRQAVWYAVCSGSTANVSPELQQMANSYLLDKVWPQVGVIILLRNWEQLARTGSEHSHSLWQRTRHLWHHDSHDSHDWEAVASHPWATLPRELFSYILSFLLPSKTSEMQKVAPLIMF
;
A
#
# COMPACT_ATOMS: atom_id res chain seq x y z
N MET A 1 -31.24 -12.70 21.41
CA MET A 1 -31.24 -11.89 22.64
C MET A 1 -32.52 -11.11 22.70
N ARG A 2 -33.19 -11.12 23.85
CA ARG A 2 -34.43 -10.40 24.09
C ARG A 2 -34.13 -8.91 24.33
N LYS A 3 -35.08 -8.01 24.06
CA LYS A 3 -34.94 -6.55 24.28
C LYS A 3 -34.43 -6.19 25.68
N ARG A 4 -34.91 -6.90 26.72
CA ARG A 4 -34.49 -6.69 28.11
C ARG A 4 -33.00 -6.99 28.34
N GLU A 5 -32.46 -8.02 27.68
CA GLU A 5 -31.04 -8.38 27.79
C GLU A 5 -30.17 -7.30 27.15
N LEU A 6 -30.54 -6.82 25.95
CA LEU A 6 -29.82 -5.74 25.26
C LEU A 6 -29.82 -4.44 26.08
N LEU A 7 -30.96 -4.08 26.67
CA LEU A 7 -31.05 -2.92 27.57
C LEU A 7 -30.20 -3.08 28.82
N SER A 8 -30.16 -4.28 29.41
CA SER A 8 -29.30 -4.56 30.56
C SER A 8 -27.83 -4.41 30.20
N THR A 9 -27.42 -4.91 29.03
CA THR A 9 -26.04 -4.77 28.53
C THR A 9 -25.68 -3.32 28.28
N ILE A 10 -26.58 -2.52 27.69
CA ILE A 10 -26.32 -1.08 27.48
C ILE A 10 -26.14 -0.37 28.82
N ARG A 11 -27.01 -0.64 29.79
CA ARG A 11 -26.90 -0.05 31.13
C ARG A 11 -25.59 -0.41 31.83
N SER A 12 -25.06 -1.62 31.63
CA SER A 12 -23.75 -1.99 32.16
C SER A 12 -22.57 -1.33 31.46
N LEU A 13 -22.76 -0.83 30.22
CA LEU A 13 -21.72 -0.12 29.47
C LEU A 13 -21.72 1.39 29.76
N LEU A 14 -22.81 1.93 30.30
CA LEU A 14 -22.93 3.35 30.62
C LEU A 14 -22.10 3.70 31.88
N PRO A 15 -21.50 4.91 31.94
CA PRO A 15 -20.87 5.41 33.15
C PRO A 15 -21.82 5.41 34.34
N ALA A 16 -21.28 5.29 35.55
CA ALA A 16 -22.07 5.36 36.77
C ALA A 16 -22.85 6.69 36.86
N GLY A 17 -24.14 6.61 37.22
CA GLY A 17 -25.02 7.78 37.30
C GLY A 17 -25.69 8.20 35.99
N THR A 18 -25.34 7.58 34.86
CA THR A 18 -26.05 7.81 33.58
C THR A 18 -27.20 6.83 33.41
N SER A 19 -28.43 7.35 33.28
CA SER A 19 -29.61 6.55 33.01
C SER A 19 -29.92 6.52 31.51
N TRP A 20 -30.16 5.32 30.97
CA TRP A 20 -30.73 5.17 29.62
C TRP A 20 -32.14 5.79 29.58
N PRO A 21 -32.55 6.49 28.50
CA PRO A 21 -33.81 7.20 28.49
C PRO A 21 -34.96 6.21 28.63
N SER A 22 -35.97 6.57 29.40
CA SER A 22 -37.17 5.74 29.59
C SER A 22 -38.17 5.89 28.43
N SER A 23 -37.95 6.88 27.55
CA SER A 23 -38.82 7.30 26.45
C SER A 23 -38.03 7.63 25.18
N ASP A 24 -38.71 7.65 24.04
CA ASP A 24 -38.20 7.83 22.66
C ASP A 24 -37.56 9.21 22.35
N GLN A 25 -37.00 9.92 23.33
CA GLN A 25 -36.40 11.24 23.13
C GLN A 25 -34.98 11.33 23.70
N GLY A 26 -34.03 11.58 22.79
CA GLY A 26 -32.77 12.27 23.09
C GLY A 26 -31.52 11.39 23.05
N ASP A 27 -30.52 11.86 22.29
CA ASP A 27 -29.14 11.38 22.39
C ASP A 27 -28.64 11.57 23.83
N ILE A 28 -28.25 10.48 24.48
CA ILE A 28 -27.42 10.60 25.68
C ILE A 28 -26.01 10.94 25.22
N GLN A 29 -25.64 12.21 25.38
CA GLN A 29 -24.25 12.63 25.39
C GLN A 29 -23.67 12.32 26.76
N LEU A 30 -22.66 11.47 26.76
CA LEU A 30 -21.90 11.09 27.94
C LEU A 30 -20.84 12.15 28.24
N GLN A 31 -20.12 11.98 29.36
CA GLN A 31 -18.89 12.73 29.58
C GLN A 31 -17.98 12.66 28.35
N ASP A 32 -17.28 13.76 28.07
CA ASP A 32 -16.47 13.97 26.87
C ASP A 32 -17.25 13.99 25.55
N GLY A 33 -18.57 14.21 25.57
CA GLY A 33 -19.39 14.26 24.36
C GLY A 33 -19.53 12.91 23.63
N LYS A 34 -19.10 11.81 24.25
CA LYS A 34 -19.24 10.47 23.68
C LYS A 34 -20.71 10.09 23.57
N THR A 35 -21.06 9.40 22.48
CA THR A 35 -22.41 8.86 22.31
C THR A 35 -22.49 7.41 22.77
N VAL A 36 -23.69 6.95 23.09
CA VAL A 36 -23.90 5.51 23.39
C VAL A 36 -23.59 4.65 22.18
N LEU A 37 -23.78 5.16 20.96
CA LEU A 37 -23.42 4.45 19.73
C LEU A 37 -21.91 4.15 19.65
N MET A 38 -21.06 5.11 20.06
CA MET A 38 -19.60 4.89 20.16
C MET A 38 -19.27 3.80 21.17
N LEU A 39 -19.92 3.79 22.34
CA LEU A 39 -19.68 2.77 23.36
C LEU A 39 -20.04 1.38 22.87
N VAL A 40 -21.24 1.20 22.31
CA VAL A 40 -21.70 -0.13 21.88
C VAL A 40 -20.91 -0.65 20.68
N ALA A 41 -20.43 0.23 19.80
CA ALA A 41 -19.57 -0.14 18.67
C ALA A 41 -18.23 -0.74 19.13
N ARG A 42 -17.74 -0.34 20.30
CA ARG A 42 -16.49 -0.84 20.90
C ARG A 42 -16.65 -2.16 21.68
N THR A 43 -17.83 -2.76 21.67
CA THR A 43 -18.05 -4.04 22.34
C THR A 43 -17.13 -5.11 21.73
N PRO A 44 -16.29 -5.81 22.52
CA PRO A 44 -15.31 -6.77 21.99
C PRO A 44 -15.93 -7.92 21.19
N ASP A 45 -17.09 -8.42 21.63
CA ASP A 45 -17.87 -9.38 20.85
C ASP A 45 -18.57 -8.66 19.69
N SER A 46 -18.04 -8.86 18.48
CA SER A 46 -18.57 -8.25 17.26
C SER A 46 -20.03 -8.65 16.98
N ARG A 47 -20.48 -9.85 17.36
CA ARG A 47 -21.88 -10.28 17.17
C ARG A 47 -22.81 -9.55 18.12
N LEU A 48 -22.36 -9.32 19.35
CA LEU A 48 -23.09 -8.50 20.33
C LEU A 48 -23.09 -7.03 19.91
N ALA A 49 -21.94 -6.48 19.51
CA ALA A 49 -21.82 -5.11 19.00
C ALA A 49 -22.82 -4.82 17.88
N LEU A 50 -22.94 -5.73 16.90
CA LEU A 50 -23.91 -5.60 15.81
C LEU A 50 -25.36 -5.52 16.30
N LYS A 51 -25.76 -6.38 17.26
CA LYS A 51 -27.11 -6.37 17.84
C LYS A 51 -27.37 -5.09 18.62
N LEU A 52 -26.38 -4.62 19.38
CA LEU A 52 -26.48 -3.38 20.16
C LEU A 52 -26.56 -2.15 19.25
N ILE A 53 -25.79 -2.09 18.17
CA ILE A 53 -25.86 -1.01 17.18
C ILE A 53 -27.26 -0.95 16.56
N ASP A 54 -27.80 -2.07 16.08
CA ASP A 54 -29.15 -2.09 15.49
C ASP A 54 -30.22 -1.70 16.51
N PHE A 55 -30.01 -2.05 17.78
CA PHE A 55 -30.93 -1.71 18.86
C PHE A 55 -30.86 -0.24 19.24
N VAL A 56 -29.66 0.36 19.30
CA VAL A 56 -29.43 1.75 19.74
C VAL A 56 -29.69 2.75 18.61
N HIS A 57 -29.43 2.39 17.35
CA HIS A 57 -29.52 3.31 16.22
C HIS A 57 -30.86 4.08 16.10
N PRO A 58 -32.04 3.47 16.27
CA PRO A 58 -33.31 4.21 16.22
C PRO A 58 -33.43 5.30 17.29
N PHE A 59 -32.68 5.17 18.38
CA PHE A 59 -32.66 6.11 19.51
C PHE A 59 -31.52 7.13 19.42
N THR A 60 -30.65 7.03 18.41
CA THR A 60 -29.57 8.01 18.19
C THR A 60 -30.08 9.12 17.29
N ALA A 61 -30.26 10.32 17.85
CA ALA A 61 -30.75 11.49 17.12
C ALA A 61 -29.68 12.04 16.15
N ASN A 62 -28.38 11.93 16.50
CA ASN A 62 -27.27 12.42 15.70
C ASN A 62 -26.15 11.37 15.57
N PHE A 63 -26.22 10.56 14.51
CA PHE A 63 -25.16 9.59 14.15
C PHE A 63 -23.77 10.23 13.98
N TRP A 64 -23.74 11.51 13.55
CA TRP A 64 -22.52 12.27 13.27
C TRP A 64 -22.09 13.16 14.44
N ALA A 65 -22.67 12.97 15.63
CA ALA A 65 -22.21 13.63 16.85
C ALA A 65 -20.74 13.29 17.11
N ARG A 66 -20.00 14.28 17.60
CA ARG A 66 -18.56 14.22 17.79
C ARG A 66 -18.24 14.27 19.28
N ASP A 67 -17.29 13.45 19.70
CA ASP A 67 -16.73 13.52 21.05
C ASP A 67 -15.84 14.76 21.24
N SER A 68 -15.27 14.93 22.42
CA SER A 68 -14.36 16.03 22.76
C SER A 68 -13.06 16.02 21.95
N LYS A 69 -12.72 14.89 21.33
CA LYS A 69 -11.61 14.76 20.37
C LYS A 69 -12.04 15.04 18.94
N GLY A 70 -13.29 15.46 18.71
CA GLY A 70 -13.82 15.68 17.37
C GLY A 70 -14.07 14.39 16.59
N ARG A 71 -14.14 13.21 17.21
CA ARG A 71 -14.34 11.95 16.49
C ARG A 71 -15.82 11.62 16.47
N HIS A 72 -16.35 11.28 15.29
CA HIS A 72 -17.67 10.65 15.18
C HIS A 72 -17.55 9.13 15.33
N VAL A 73 -18.68 8.41 15.38
CA VAL A 73 -18.72 6.97 15.71
C VAL A 73 -17.79 6.11 14.83
N ILE A 74 -17.70 6.40 13.52
CA ILE A 74 -16.82 5.69 12.60
C ILE A 74 -15.34 5.96 12.91
N MET A 75 -14.95 7.22 13.16
CA MET A 75 -13.58 7.56 13.55
C MET A 75 -13.19 6.89 14.86
N ASP A 76 -14.09 6.89 15.85
CA ASP A 76 -13.86 6.22 17.14
C ASP A 76 -13.70 4.70 16.94
N ALA A 77 -14.53 4.08 16.09
CA ALA A 77 -14.39 2.68 15.71
C ALA A 77 -13.05 2.37 15.01
N CYS A 78 -12.59 3.28 14.13
CA CYS A 78 -11.32 3.14 13.43
C CYS A 78 -10.12 3.28 14.38
N TYR A 79 -10.17 4.24 15.30
CA TYR A 79 -9.15 4.44 16.33
C TYR A 79 -9.01 3.22 17.25
N TYR A 80 -10.13 2.65 17.70
CA TYR A 80 -10.11 1.50 18.63
C TYR A 80 -9.98 0.13 17.97
N GLY A 81 -9.93 0.04 16.64
CA GLY A 81 -9.75 -1.25 15.97
C GLY A 81 -10.93 -2.20 16.11
N VAL A 82 -12.16 -1.71 15.95
CA VAL A 82 -13.35 -2.59 15.99
C VAL A 82 -13.30 -3.65 14.88
N HIS A 83 -14.13 -4.68 15.00
CA HIS A 83 -14.19 -5.70 13.95
C HIS A 83 -14.78 -5.14 12.62
N PRO A 84 -14.28 -5.52 11.43
CA PRO A 84 -14.75 -4.97 10.14
C PRO A 84 -16.26 -5.07 9.89
N SER A 85 -16.93 -6.12 10.40
CA SER A 85 -18.39 -6.24 10.30
C SER A 85 -19.14 -5.13 11.05
N VAL A 86 -18.59 -4.66 12.18
CA VAL A 86 -19.13 -3.54 12.97
C VAL A 86 -19.01 -2.26 12.16
N LEU A 87 -17.85 -2.00 11.58
CA LEU A 87 -17.64 -0.85 10.69
C LEU A 87 -18.59 -0.87 9.49
N GLN A 88 -18.74 -2.01 8.81
CA GLN A 88 -19.70 -2.16 7.71
C GLN A 88 -21.14 -1.86 8.15
N ARG A 89 -21.51 -2.25 9.37
CA ARG A 89 -22.83 -1.94 9.92
C ARG A 89 -22.99 -0.45 10.18
N LEU A 90 -22.00 0.21 10.77
CA LEU A 90 -22.01 1.66 10.96
C LEU A 90 -22.13 2.39 9.62
N MET A 91 -21.39 1.95 8.59
CA MET A 91 -21.47 2.53 7.24
C MET A 91 -22.86 2.35 6.61
N LYS A 92 -23.50 1.19 6.80
CA LYS A 92 -24.87 0.97 6.35
C LYS A 92 -25.83 1.98 6.98
N TRP A 93 -25.65 2.32 8.26
CA TRP A 93 -26.48 3.30 8.96
C TRP A 93 -26.13 4.74 8.57
N ALA A 94 -24.84 5.06 8.41
CA ALA A 94 -24.36 6.35 7.91
C ALA A 94 -25.06 6.77 6.61
N ARG A 95 -25.21 5.83 5.67
CA ARG A 95 -25.94 6.02 4.39
C ARG A 95 -27.42 6.35 4.56
N LYS A 96 -28.04 5.91 5.65
CA LYS A 96 -29.45 6.24 5.93
C LYS A 96 -29.59 7.63 6.55
N CYS A 97 -28.55 8.12 7.21
CA CYS A 97 -28.57 9.41 7.90
C CYS A 97 -28.26 10.59 6.96
N THR A 98 -27.49 10.39 5.89
CA THR A 98 -27.17 11.44 4.91
C THR A 98 -26.95 10.84 3.53
N LEU A 99 -27.41 11.55 2.50
CA LEU A 99 -27.16 11.19 1.10
C LEU A 99 -25.69 11.38 0.72
N ASN A 100 -25.04 12.40 1.28
CA ASN A 100 -23.65 12.70 0.98
C ASN A 100 -22.74 12.36 2.18
N VAL A 101 -22.40 11.08 2.30
CA VAL A 101 -21.59 10.57 3.42
C VAL A 101 -20.14 11.04 3.35
N ILE A 102 -19.65 11.44 2.17
CA ILE A 102 -18.26 11.87 2.02
C ILE A 102 -17.94 13.13 2.82
N VAL A 103 -18.91 14.05 2.94
CA VAL A 103 -18.74 15.32 3.66
C VAL A 103 -18.46 15.10 5.15
N PRO A 104 -19.29 14.37 5.92
CA PRO A 104 -18.96 14.10 7.31
C PRO A 104 -17.73 13.19 7.47
N MET A 105 -17.49 12.25 6.54
CA MET A 105 -16.30 11.38 6.56
C MET A 105 -14.99 12.14 6.34
N SER A 106 -15.04 13.27 5.63
CA SER A 106 -13.88 14.14 5.38
C SER A 106 -13.45 15.00 6.56
N ARG A 107 -14.20 14.97 7.66
CA ARG A 107 -13.90 15.78 8.83
C ARG A 107 -12.73 15.20 9.61
N LEU A 108 -11.84 16.08 10.02
CA LEU A 108 -10.63 15.76 10.76
C LEU A 108 -10.86 15.90 12.26
N ASP A 109 -10.26 15.03 13.07
CA ASP A 109 -10.27 15.12 14.53
C ASP A 109 -9.40 16.29 15.04
N VAL A 110 -9.22 16.38 16.37
CA VAL A 110 -8.38 17.42 16.98
C VAL A 110 -6.91 17.35 16.58
N ASP A 111 -6.42 16.17 16.18
CA ASP A 111 -5.05 15.96 15.72
C ASP A 111 -4.92 16.18 14.20
N GLY A 112 -6.02 16.55 13.53
CA GLY A 112 -6.04 16.74 12.09
C GLY A 112 -6.15 15.44 11.28
N LEU A 113 -6.56 14.33 11.90
CA LEU A 113 -6.64 13.02 11.27
C LEU A 113 -8.07 12.65 10.89
N ASP A 114 -8.24 12.04 9.72
CA ASP A 114 -9.52 11.46 9.29
C ASP A 114 -9.70 10.00 9.76
N ALA A 115 -10.84 9.37 9.44
CA ALA A 115 -11.10 7.99 9.85
C ALA A 115 -10.12 6.96 9.24
N MET A 116 -9.62 7.20 8.03
CA MET A 116 -8.65 6.34 7.35
C MET A 116 -7.28 6.45 8.01
N GLU A 117 -6.81 7.68 8.24
CA GLU A 117 -5.53 7.97 8.87
C GLU A 117 -5.49 7.42 10.30
N LEU A 118 -6.58 7.56 11.06
CA LEU A 118 -6.70 6.95 12.38
C LEU A 118 -6.59 5.42 12.34
N ALA A 119 -7.27 4.75 11.39
CA ALA A 119 -7.17 3.30 11.25
C ALA A 119 -5.73 2.86 10.93
N ILE A 120 -5.04 3.58 10.06
CA ILE A 120 -3.67 3.26 9.65
C ILE A 120 -2.68 3.51 10.80
N ARG A 121 -2.77 4.68 11.44
CA ARG A 121 -1.86 5.09 12.53
C ARG A 121 -1.93 4.13 13.70
N GLU A 122 -3.12 3.65 14.04
CA GLU A 122 -3.34 2.71 15.14
C GLU A 122 -3.14 1.23 14.69
N GLY A 123 -2.71 0.99 13.45
CA GLY A 123 -2.31 -0.34 12.95
C GLY A 123 -3.46 -1.24 12.45
N HIS A 124 -4.67 -0.70 12.32
CA HIS A 124 -5.89 -1.44 11.96
C HIS A 124 -6.08 -1.55 10.44
N GLY A 125 -5.11 -2.18 9.75
CA GLY A 125 -5.10 -2.26 8.28
C GLY A 125 -6.30 -2.97 7.66
N GLU A 126 -6.92 -3.93 8.36
CA GLU A 126 -8.16 -4.58 7.88
C GLU A 126 -9.34 -3.60 7.84
N LEU A 127 -9.43 -2.68 8.82
CA LEU A 127 -10.44 -1.63 8.82
C LEU A 127 -10.19 -0.61 7.73
N ALA A 128 -8.94 -0.15 7.58
CA ALA A 128 -8.53 0.74 6.49
C ALA A 128 -8.86 0.12 5.11
N SER A 129 -8.55 -1.15 4.92
CA SER A 129 -8.91 -1.90 3.72
C SER A 129 -10.43 -2.00 3.53
N SER A 130 -11.19 -2.21 4.61
CA SER A 130 -12.66 -2.23 4.56
C SER A 130 -13.25 -0.89 4.15
N LEU A 131 -12.72 0.22 4.69
CA LEU A 131 -13.11 1.60 4.33
C LEU A 131 -12.88 1.87 2.84
N LEU A 132 -11.70 1.53 2.32
CA LEU A 132 -11.37 1.65 0.89
C LEU A 132 -12.33 0.85 0.00
N GLY A 133 -12.81 -0.30 0.48
CA GLY A 133 -13.73 -1.18 -0.22
C GLY A 133 -15.16 -0.64 -0.29
N GLN A 134 -15.54 0.33 0.54
CA GLN A 134 -16.89 0.88 0.55
C GLN A 134 -17.09 1.86 -0.62
N ARG A 135 -18.11 1.58 -1.43
CA ARG A 135 -18.61 2.47 -2.48
C ARG A 135 -20.00 2.96 -2.13
N ASP A 136 -20.31 4.17 -2.55
CA ASP A 136 -21.69 4.63 -2.53
C ASP A 136 -22.51 3.80 -3.52
N ALA A 137 -23.72 3.42 -3.11
CA ALA A 137 -24.62 2.64 -3.95
C ALA A 137 -25.28 3.52 -5.02
N THR A 138 -25.39 4.82 -4.75
CA THR A 138 -26.02 5.82 -5.63
C THR A 138 -25.05 6.50 -6.59
N SER A 139 -23.74 6.40 -6.35
CA SER A 139 -22.71 6.97 -7.21
C SER A 139 -21.63 5.92 -7.50
N TYR A 140 -21.44 5.63 -8.79
CA TYR A 140 -20.36 4.73 -9.23
C TYR A 140 -18.96 5.29 -8.87
N TYR A 141 -18.87 6.60 -8.64
CA TYR A 141 -17.63 7.34 -8.44
C TYR A 141 -17.37 7.75 -6.99
N ASP A 142 -18.40 7.92 -6.16
CA ASP A 142 -18.20 8.41 -4.79
C ASP A 142 -17.81 7.27 -3.85
N SER A 143 -16.59 7.36 -3.35
CA SER A 143 -16.08 6.49 -2.29
C SER A 143 -16.39 7.13 -0.94
N PHE A 144 -16.54 6.31 0.10
CA PHE A 144 -16.65 6.79 1.49
C PHE A 144 -15.36 7.42 2.01
N CYS A 145 -14.25 7.19 1.31
CA CYS A 145 -12.93 7.66 1.66
C CYS A 145 -12.47 8.66 0.60
N ASN A 146 -11.96 9.81 1.05
CA ASN A 146 -11.38 10.83 0.19
C ASN A 146 -10.02 10.43 -0.37
N HIS A 147 -9.31 9.53 0.32
CA HIS A 147 -7.97 9.14 -0.05
C HIS A 147 -7.97 8.22 -1.27
N TYR A 148 -6.99 8.44 -2.14
CA TYR A 148 -6.75 7.57 -3.27
C TYR A 148 -6.23 6.20 -2.80
N PRO A 149 -6.54 5.06 -3.46
CA PRO A 149 -6.11 3.75 -2.97
C PRO A 149 -4.59 3.62 -2.78
N LEU A 150 -3.78 4.22 -3.66
CA LEU A 150 -2.32 4.19 -3.52
C LEU A 150 -1.77 5.22 -2.51
N GLU A 151 -2.53 6.28 -2.23
CA GLU A 151 -2.23 7.19 -1.12
C GLU A 151 -2.38 6.46 0.22
N VAL A 152 -3.46 5.67 0.38
CA VAL A 152 -3.67 4.84 1.57
C VAL A 152 -2.56 3.80 1.74
N LEU A 153 -2.10 3.19 0.64
CA LEU A 153 -0.96 2.28 0.70
C LEU A 153 0.32 3.01 1.13
N GLU A 154 0.59 4.20 0.60
CA GLU A 154 1.74 5.01 1.00
C GLU A 154 1.67 5.39 2.49
N LEU A 155 0.51 5.85 2.97
CA LEU A 155 0.29 6.17 4.40
C LEU A 155 0.53 4.96 5.30
N ALA A 156 0.10 3.77 4.89
CA ALA A 156 0.33 2.55 5.65
C ALA A 156 1.79 2.10 5.65
N ILE A 157 2.52 2.34 4.56
CA ILE A 157 3.96 2.12 4.53
C ILE A 157 4.66 3.09 5.49
N GLN A 158 4.24 4.35 5.50
CA GLN A 158 4.78 5.39 6.39
C GLN A 158 4.46 5.16 7.87
N SER A 159 3.43 4.36 8.21
CA SER A 159 3.18 3.97 9.61
C SER A 159 4.13 2.87 10.10
N GLU A 160 5.02 2.35 9.24
CA GLU A 160 6.01 1.30 9.53
C GLU A 160 5.39 -0.01 10.06
N ASN A 161 4.06 -0.17 9.94
CA ASN A 161 3.34 -1.35 10.37
C ASN A 161 3.15 -2.32 9.19
N GLU A 162 4.08 -3.27 9.05
CA GLU A 162 4.03 -4.28 7.97
C GLU A 162 2.68 -5.01 7.87
N GLN A 163 2.06 -5.35 8.99
CA GLN A 163 0.80 -6.08 8.99
C GLN A 163 -0.34 -5.21 8.45
N CYS A 164 -0.33 -3.91 8.79
CA CYS A 164 -1.27 -2.94 8.23
C CYS A 164 -1.11 -2.83 6.70
N VAL A 165 0.13 -2.70 6.23
CA VAL A 165 0.45 -2.66 4.78
C VAL A 165 -0.04 -3.93 4.07
N ARG A 166 0.25 -5.11 4.63
CA ARG A 166 -0.19 -6.40 4.07
C ARG A 166 -1.71 -6.48 3.97
N ALA A 167 -2.43 -6.03 5.00
CA ALA A 167 -3.89 -6.00 4.98
C ALA A 167 -4.43 -5.08 3.86
N ILE A 168 -3.82 -3.92 3.65
CA ILE A 168 -4.19 -2.98 2.58
C ILE A 168 -3.86 -3.54 1.19
N LEU A 169 -2.75 -4.27 1.04
CA LEU A 169 -2.37 -4.94 -0.21
C LEU A 169 -3.35 -6.06 -0.62
N THR A 170 -4.21 -6.55 0.28
CA THR A 170 -5.30 -7.45 -0.11
C THR A 170 -6.45 -6.75 -0.83
N ASN A 171 -6.51 -5.41 -0.79
CA ASN A 171 -7.60 -4.65 -1.36
C ASN A 171 -7.53 -4.63 -2.90
N LYS A 172 -8.62 -5.06 -3.56
CA LYS A 172 -8.70 -5.11 -5.03
C LYS A 172 -8.47 -3.78 -5.73
N ARG A 173 -8.83 -2.64 -5.11
CA ARG A 173 -8.61 -1.30 -5.69
C ARG A 173 -7.13 -0.93 -5.67
N VAL A 174 -6.44 -1.27 -4.58
CA VAL A 174 -5.00 -1.08 -4.45
C VAL A 174 -4.27 -1.95 -5.46
N LEU A 175 -4.59 -3.25 -5.50
CA LEU A 175 -3.99 -4.19 -6.46
C LEU A 175 -4.18 -3.77 -7.92
N ARG A 176 -5.33 -3.20 -8.27
CA ARG A 176 -5.59 -2.67 -9.61
C ARG A 176 -4.66 -1.49 -9.95
N GLY A 177 -4.41 -0.59 -8.99
CA GLY A 177 -3.50 0.53 -9.17
C GLY A 177 -2.03 0.14 -9.23
N LEU A 178 -1.68 -1.07 -8.77
CA LEU A 178 -0.32 -1.61 -8.79
C LEU A 178 -0.02 -2.47 -10.03
N GLN A 179 -1.01 -2.83 -10.85
CA GLN A 179 -0.79 -3.68 -12.02
C GLN A 179 0.17 -3.04 -13.05
N PRO A 180 0.93 -3.85 -13.81
CA PRO A 180 1.77 -3.35 -14.89
C PRO A 180 1.02 -2.42 -15.85
N GLY A 181 1.60 -1.27 -16.18
CA GLY A 181 1.01 -0.27 -17.08
C GLY A 181 -0.04 0.64 -16.43
N ALA A 182 -0.48 0.37 -15.19
CA ALA A 182 -1.39 1.25 -14.47
C ALA A 182 -0.76 2.63 -14.24
N THR A 183 0.54 2.70 -13.94
CA THR A 183 1.28 3.94 -13.66
C THR A 183 1.11 4.99 -14.76
N ALA A 184 1.21 4.61 -16.04
CA ALA A 184 1.06 5.55 -17.15
C ALA A 184 -0.37 6.14 -17.21
N SER A 185 -1.39 5.30 -17.01
CA SER A 185 -2.79 5.73 -16.97
C SER A 185 -3.06 6.66 -15.78
N LEU A 186 -2.57 6.30 -14.60
CA LEU A 186 -2.72 7.09 -13.39
C LEU A 186 -2.06 8.46 -13.50
N ASN A 187 -0.84 8.51 -14.06
CA ASN A 187 -0.13 9.77 -14.28
C ASN A 187 -0.89 10.68 -15.25
N LEU A 188 -1.50 10.13 -16.32
CA LEU A 188 -2.33 10.90 -17.25
C LEU A 188 -3.59 11.48 -16.58
N THR A 189 -4.32 10.66 -15.82
CA THR A 189 -5.49 11.13 -15.07
C THR A 189 -5.10 12.19 -14.06
N MET A 190 -3.99 11.98 -13.35
CA MET A 190 -3.51 12.89 -12.34
C MET A 190 -3.11 14.24 -12.92
N ARG A 191 -2.42 14.25 -14.07
CA ARG A 191 -2.11 15.50 -14.80
C ARG A 191 -3.36 16.29 -15.13
N TRP A 192 -4.44 15.62 -15.54
CA TRP A 192 -5.70 16.30 -15.80
C TRP A 192 -6.29 16.90 -14.51
N MET A 193 -6.24 16.17 -13.40
CA MET A 193 -6.69 16.68 -12.09
C MET A 193 -5.83 17.85 -11.57
N GLN A 194 -4.51 17.80 -11.75
CA GLN A 194 -3.58 18.85 -11.32
C GLN A 194 -3.80 20.18 -12.06
N ARG A 195 -4.26 20.14 -13.32
CA ARG A 195 -4.67 21.35 -14.06
C ARG A 195 -5.88 22.04 -13.42
N GLN A 196 -6.75 21.29 -12.75
CA GLN A 196 -7.92 21.82 -12.06
C GLN A 196 -7.59 22.22 -10.61
N ASN A 197 -6.66 21.49 -9.98
CA ASN A 197 -6.22 21.75 -8.63
C ASN A 197 -4.73 21.39 -8.48
N SER A 198 -3.87 22.41 -8.45
CA SER A 198 -2.41 22.27 -8.45
C SER A 198 -1.85 21.63 -7.18
N THR A 199 -2.63 21.54 -6.09
CA THR A 199 -2.15 20.95 -4.82
C THR A 199 -2.29 19.43 -4.79
N LYS A 200 -2.94 18.83 -5.80
CA LYS A 200 -3.14 17.38 -5.81
C LYS A 200 -1.83 16.66 -6.12
N ARG A 201 -1.42 15.77 -5.22
CA ARG A 201 -0.20 14.95 -5.33
C ARG A 201 -0.44 13.68 -6.15
N LEU A 202 0.56 13.28 -6.94
CA LEU A 202 0.55 12.02 -7.68
C LEU A 202 0.81 10.82 -6.76
N PHE A 203 0.00 9.77 -6.90
CA PHE A 203 0.18 8.48 -6.21
C PHE A 203 0.22 7.34 -7.23
N ASN A 204 1.32 6.61 -7.26
CA ASN A 204 1.58 5.47 -8.13
C ASN A 204 2.55 4.45 -7.49
N ILE A 205 2.90 3.38 -8.20
CA ILE A 205 3.82 2.36 -7.66
C ILE A 205 5.19 2.95 -7.26
N PHE A 206 5.70 3.94 -7.98
CA PHE A 206 6.97 4.58 -7.65
C PHE A 206 6.92 5.30 -6.31
N THR A 207 5.83 6.02 -6.03
CA THR A 207 5.66 6.68 -4.72
C THR A 207 5.56 5.68 -3.57
N CYS A 208 4.85 4.57 -3.76
CA CYS A 208 4.73 3.51 -2.76
C CYS A 208 6.06 2.79 -2.51
N VAL A 209 6.79 2.43 -3.58
CA VAL A 209 8.11 1.80 -3.49
C VAL A 209 9.12 2.75 -2.84
N ALA A 210 9.13 4.02 -3.22
CA ALA A 210 10.01 5.02 -2.61
C ALA A 210 9.74 5.17 -1.11
N ALA A 211 8.47 5.16 -0.68
CA ALA A 211 8.12 5.13 0.72
C ALA A 211 8.63 3.85 1.41
N ALA A 212 8.46 2.68 0.80
CA ALA A 212 8.90 1.41 1.38
C ALA A 212 10.42 1.31 1.50
N VAL A 213 11.16 1.84 0.53
CA VAL A 213 12.62 1.96 0.59
C VAL A 213 13.04 2.92 1.71
N ARG A 214 12.35 4.06 1.86
CA ARG A 214 12.65 5.05 2.91
C ARG A 214 12.40 4.51 4.32
N CYS A 215 11.32 3.75 4.50
CA CYS A 215 10.97 3.07 5.75
C CYS A 215 11.73 1.74 5.92
N ASN A 216 12.65 1.41 5.01
CA ASN A 216 13.47 0.19 5.03
C ASN A 216 12.65 -1.11 5.20
N MET A 217 11.58 -1.27 4.39
CA MET A 217 10.65 -2.40 4.43
C MET A 217 10.84 -3.35 3.21
N PRO A 218 11.95 -4.11 3.12
CA PRO A 218 12.25 -4.94 1.94
C PRO A 218 11.20 -6.00 1.66
N GLN A 219 10.54 -6.54 2.69
CA GLN A 219 9.48 -7.54 2.56
C GLN A 219 8.27 -6.98 1.80
N ILE A 220 7.93 -5.71 2.03
CA ILE A 220 6.86 -5.03 1.28
C ILE A 220 7.28 -4.80 -0.17
N VAL A 221 8.53 -4.37 -0.40
CA VAL A 221 9.07 -4.23 -1.76
C VAL A 221 9.04 -5.56 -2.53
N GLN A 222 9.35 -6.68 -1.87
CA GLN A 222 9.24 -8.02 -2.46
C GLN A 222 7.80 -8.38 -2.82
N VAL A 223 6.80 -7.97 -2.03
CA VAL A 223 5.39 -8.16 -2.38
C VAL A 223 5.02 -7.31 -3.60
N LEU A 224 5.45 -6.05 -3.66
CA LEU A 224 5.23 -5.18 -4.82
C LEU A 224 5.90 -5.73 -6.08
N LEU A 225 7.11 -6.28 -5.93
CA LEU A 225 7.86 -6.91 -7.02
C LEU A 225 7.08 -8.09 -7.62
N LYS A 226 6.42 -8.91 -6.80
CA LYS A 226 5.57 -10.01 -7.28
C LYS A 226 4.34 -9.53 -8.04
N ILE A 227 3.83 -8.34 -7.72
CA ILE A 227 2.65 -7.76 -8.39
C ILE A 227 3.03 -7.10 -9.71
N ASN A 228 4.14 -6.37 -9.74
CA ASN A 228 4.60 -5.61 -10.89
C ASN A 228 6.14 -5.58 -10.92
N PRO A 229 6.78 -6.62 -11.49
CA PRO A 229 8.22 -6.79 -11.42
C PRO A 229 8.99 -5.62 -12.06
N GLU A 230 8.60 -5.23 -13.27
CA GLU A 230 9.32 -4.24 -14.08
C GLU A 230 9.31 -2.85 -13.43
N GLU A 231 8.12 -2.32 -13.12
CA GLU A 231 8.01 -0.97 -12.54
C GLU A 231 8.55 -0.95 -11.11
N THR A 232 8.44 -2.05 -10.35
CA THR A 232 9.02 -2.12 -9.00
C THR A 232 10.54 -2.10 -9.03
N ARG A 233 11.21 -2.90 -9.87
CA ARG A 233 12.68 -2.88 -9.97
C ARG A 233 13.18 -1.50 -10.37
N GLN A 234 12.52 -0.87 -11.35
CA GLN A 234 12.83 0.49 -11.79
C GLN A 234 12.64 1.51 -10.66
N ALA A 235 11.54 1.40 -9.90
CA ALA A 235 11.26 2.29 -8.78
C ALA A 235 12.26 2.11 -7.63
N VAL A 236 12.66 0.88 -7.31
CA VAL A 236 13.68 0.59 -6.28
C VAL A 236 15.01 1.20 -6.71
N TRP A 237 15.45 0.96 -7.95
CA TRP A 237 16.68 1.56 -8.46
C TRP A 237 16.66 3.08 -8.35
N TYR A 238 15.57 3.73 -8.77
CA TYR A 238 15.44 5.18 -8.70
C TYR A 238 15.49 5.68 -7.25
N ALA A 239 14.72 5.06 -6.35
CA ALA A 239 14.64 5.46 -4.94
C ALA A 239 16.00 5.34 -4.23
N VAL A 240 16.72 4.23 -4.44
CA VAL A 240 18.06 4.01 -3.88
C VAL A 240 19.08 4.98 -4.47
N CYS A 241 18.98 5.29 -5.76
CA CYS A 241 19.93 6.16 -6.45
C CYS A 241 19.73 7.66 -6.20
N SER A 242 18.51 8.08 -5.88
CA SER A 242 18.14 9.47 -5.60
C SER A 242 18.18 9.82 -4.11
N GLY A 243 18.16 8.82 -3.22
CA GLY A 243 18.27 8.98 -1.77
C GLY A 243 19.71 8.96 -1.23
N SER A 244 19.86 9.34 0.04
CA SER A 244 21.09 9.12 0.82
C SER A 244 21.25 7.62 1.08
N THR A 245 22.32 7.02 0.57
CA THR A 245 22.59 5.57 0.59
C THR A 245 22.92 4.99 1.97
N ALA A 246 23.00 5.81 3.02
CA ALA A 246 23.58 5.40 4.30
C ALA A 246 22.78 4.34 5.09
N ASN A 247 21.48 4.16 4.82
CA ASN A 247 20.59 3.31 5.64
C ASN A 247 19.73 2.31 4.85
N VAL A 248 20.07 2.01 3.59
CA VAL A 248 19.28 1.08 2.76
C VAL A 248 19.70 -0.36 3.04
N SER A 249 18.74 -1.28 3.23
CA SER A 249 19.03 -2.69 3.44
C SER A 249 19.83 -3.30 2.26
N PRO A 250 20.71 -4.29 2.51
CA PRO A 250 21.50 -4.93 1.47
C PRO A 250 20.61 -5.60 0.39
N GLU A 251 19.43 -6.07 0.77
CA GLU A 251 18.45 -6.68 -0.13
C GLU A 251 17.92 -5.67 -1.17
N LEU A 252 17.59 -4.45 -0.73
CA LEU A 252 17.14 -3.38 -1.62
C LEU A 252 18.29 -2.86 -2.49
N GLN A 253 19.50 -2.80 -1.95
CA GLN A 253 20.69 -2.44 -2.71
C GLN A 253 20.99 -3.47 -3.80
N GLN A 254 20.85 -4.76 -3.49
CA GLN A 254 21.01 -5.85 -4.46
C GLN A 254 19.96 -5.75 -5.57
N MET A 255 18.69 -5.48 -5.22
CA MET A 255 17.61 -5.30 -6.19
C MET A 255 17.82 -4.08 -7.09
N ALA A 256 18.32 -2.96 -6.54
CA ALA A 256 18.67 -1.78 -7.33
C ALA A 256 19.83 -2.08 -8.30
N ASN A 257 20.84 -2.82 -7.84
CA ASN A 257 21.99 -3.18 -8.67
C ASN A 257 21.62 -4.18 -9.78
N SER A 258 20.74 -5.15 -9.49
CA SER A 258 20.28 -6.13 -10.48
C SER A 258 19.48 -5.50 -11.60
N TYR A 259 18.71 -4.43 -11.35
CA TYR A 259 17.97 -3.70 -12.38
C TYR A 259 18.88 -3.17 -13.51
N LEU A 260 20.00 -2.55 -13.16
CA LEU A 260 20.95 -2.04 -14.16
C LEU A 260 21.60 -3.16 -14.95
N LEU A 261 21.94 -4.25 -14.27
CA LEU A 261 22.53 -5.41 -14.91
C LEU A 261 21.54 -6.09 -15.86
N ASP A 262 20.26 -6.22 -15.48
CA ASP A 262 19.17 -6.74 -16.32
C ASP A 262 19.02 -5.88 -17.60
N LYS A 263 19.11 -4.55 -17.49
CA LYS A 263 18.99 -3.64 -18.65
C LYS A 263 20.12 -3.77 -19.66
N VAL A 264 21.31 -4.16 -19.19
CA VAL A 264 22.52 -4.27 -20.02
C VAL A 264 22.79 -5.72 -20.42
N TRP A 265 22.04 -6.68 -19.86
CA TRP A 265 22.15 -8.09 -20.17
C TRP A 265 21.99 -8.42 -21.65
N PRO A 266 21.08 -7.82 -22.44
CA PRO A 266 21.00 -8.11 -23.87
C PRO A 266 22.32 -7.84 -24.62
N GLN A 267 23.07 -6.81 -24.23
CA GLN A 267 24.36 -6.46 -24.83
C GLN A 267 25.50 -7.34 -24.26
N VAL A 268 25.53 -7.49 -22.94
CA VAL A 268 26.57 -8.26 -22.24
C VAL A 268 26.48 -9.75 -22.53
N GLY A 269 25.27 -10.30 -22.56
CA GLY A 269 25.01 -11.69 -22.90
C GLY A 269 25.57 -12.04 -24.27
N VAL A 270 25.40 -11.18 -25.27
CA VAL A 270 25.96 -11.38 -26.62
C VAL A 270 27.48 -11.38 -26.60
N ILE A 271 28.10 -10.46 -25.86
CA ILE A 271 29.57 -10.42 -25.69
C ILE A 271 30.07 -11.72 -25.06
N ILE A 272 29.38 -12.21 -24.02
CA ILE A 272 29.70 -13.49 -23.36
C ILE A 272 29.57 -14.65 -24.35
N LEU A 273 28.49 -14.70 -25.13
CA LEU A 273 28.28 -15.76 -26.13
C LEU A 273 29.39 -15.76 -27.19
N LEU A 274 29.72 -14.59 -27.75
CA LEU A 274 30.74 -14.46 -28.79
C LEU A 274 32.12 -14.89 -28.29
N ARG A 275 32.48 -14.49 -27.06
CA ARG A 275 33.74 -14.90 -26.44
C ARG A 275 33.79 -16.39 -26.15
N ASN A 276 32.69 -16.96 -25.65
CA ASN A 276 32.60 -18.40 -25.40
C ASN A 276 32.68 -19.20 -26.72
N TRP A 277 32.04 -18.71 -27.78
CA TRP A 277 32.12 -19.31 -29.11
C TRP A 277 33.56 -19.28 -29.66
N GLU A 278 34.27 -18.16 -29.52
CA GLU A 278 35.68 -18.03 -29.92
C GLU A 278 36.59 -19.00 -29.13
N GLN A 279 36.37 -19.13 -27.82
CA GLN A 279 37.13 -20.07 -26.98
C GLN A 279 36.84 -21.53 -27.36
N LEU A 280 35.59 -21.87 -27.65
CA LEU A 280 35.19 -23.20 -28.13
C LEU A 280 35.80 -23.52 -29.50
N ALA A 281 35.80 -22.55 -30.42
CA ALA A 281 36.44 -22.69 -31.74
C ALA A 281 37.95 -22.92 -31.64
N ARG A 282 38.62 -22.34 -30.63
CA ARG A 282 40.07 -22.50 -30.41
C ARG A 282 40.46 -23.82 -29.73
N THR A 283 39.61 -24.40 -28.90
CA THR A 283 39.96 -25.54 -28.05
C THR A 283 39.53 -26.90 -28.59
N GLY A 284 38.67 -26.95 -29.62
CA GLY A 284 38.42 -28.16 -30.42
C GLY A 284 37.96 -29.41 -29.65
N SER A 285 37.48 -29.28 -28.40
CA SER A 285 37.31 -30.43 -27.49
C SER A 285 35.86 -30.92 -27.40
N GLU A 286 35.70 -32.24 -27.23
CA GLU A 286 34.43 -32.96 -27.03
C GLU A 286 33.68 -32.59 -25.72
N HIS A 287 34.29 -31.84 -24.82
CA HIS A 287 33.63 -31.27 -23.62
C HIS A 287 32.70 -30.07 -23.94
N SER A 288 32.67 -29.68 -25.22
CA SER A 288 31.94 -28.57 -25.84
C SER A 288 30.43 -28.55 -25.60
N HIS A 289 29.79 -29.72 -25.45
CA HIS A 289 28.37 -29.78 -25.14
C HIS A 289 28.02 -29.23 -23.74
N SER A 290 28.92 -29.40 -22.75
CA SER A 290 28.65 -29.00 -21.36
C SER A 290 28.70 -27.49 -21.13
N LEU A 291 29.64 -26.79 -21.81
CA LEU A 291 29.77 -25.34 -21.75
C LEU A 291 28.61 -24.64 -22.47
N TRP A 292 28.22 -25.16 -23.63
CA TRP A 292 27.07 -24.62 -24.35
C TRP A 292 25.76 -24.86 -23.61
N GLN A 293 25.58 -26.02 -22.98
CA GLN A 293 24.44 -26.28 -22.09
C GLN A 293 24.43 -25.34 -20.87
N ARG A 294 25.57 -25.11 -20.19
CA ARG A 294 25.66 -24.13 -19.08
C ARG A 294 25.33 -22.71 -19.52
N THR A 295 25.80 -22.30 -20.69
CA THR A 295 25.55 -20.94 -21.22
C THR A 295 24.11 -20.78 -21.71
N ARG A 296 23.52 -21.86 -22.25
CA ARG A 296 22.11 -21.94 -22.63
C ARG A 296 21.18 -21.78 -21.43
N HIS A 297 21.54 -22.32 -20.27
CA HIS A 297 20.79 -22.10 -19.02
C HIS A 297 20.79 -20.62 -18.57
N LEU A 298 21.85 -19.86 -18.85
CA LEU A 298 21.89 -18.41 -18.58
C LEU A 298 20.99 -17.59 -19.52
N TRP A 299 20.55 -18.16 -20.65
CA TRP A 299 19.74 -17.51 -21.68
C TRP A 299 18.27 -17.94 -21.71
N HIS A 300 17.96 -19.14 -21.20
CA HIS A 300 16.60 -19.73 -21.26
C HIS A 300 15.82 -19.69 -19.94
N HIS A 301 16.13 -18.79 -19.01
CA HIS A 301 15.15 -18.51 -17.96
C HIS A 301 13.98 -17.74 -18.57
N ASP A 302 12.89 -18.49 -18.77
CA ASP A 302 11.60 -17.99 -19.20
C ASP A 302 11.20 -16.77 -18.37
N SER A 303 10.69 -15.77 -19.09
CA SER A 303 10.05 -14.56 -18.61
C SER A 303 9.55 -14.67 -17.16
N HIS A 304 10.27 -14.03 -16.23
CA HIS A 304 9.81 -13.37 -14.99
C HIS A 304 10.75 -13.55 -13.80
N ASP A 305 11.61 -14.57 -13.79
CA ASP A 305 12.58 -14.76 -12.71
C ASP A 305 13.93 -14.12 -13.03
N SER A 306 14.51 -13.45 -12.03
CA SER A 306 15.79 -12.75 -12.13
C SER A 306 16.89 -13.67 -12.65
N HIS A 307 17.76 -13.15 -13.52
CA HIS A 307 19.00 -13.82 -13.89
C HIS A 307 19.75 -14.23 -12.62
N ASP A 308 20.28 -15.45 -12.58
CA ASP A 308 21.13 -15.91 -11.48
C ASP A 308 22.47 -15.16 -11.56
N TRP A 309 22.48 -13.97 -10.98
CA TRP A 309 23.63 -13.08 -10.95
C TRP A 309 24.80 -13.69 -10.17
N GLU A 310 24.55 -14.64 -9.26
CA GLU A 310 25.62 -15.38 -8.58
C GLU A 310 26.29 -16.38 -9.54
N ALA A 311 25.51 -17.12 -10.34
CA ALA A 311 26.05 -17.96 -11.41
C ALA A 311 26.83 -17.14 -12.44
N VAL A 312 26.30 -15.97 -12.83
CA VAL A 312 26.99 -15.03 -13.74
C VAL A 312 28.28 -14.47 -13.11
N ALA A 313 28.28 -14.11 -11.83
CA ALA A 313 29.46 -13.62 -11.11
C ALA A 313 30.50 -14.72 -10.87
N SER A 314 30.10 -16.00 -10.87
CA SER A 314 31.02 -17.13 -10.79
C SER A 314 31.61 -17.56 -12.15
N HIS A 315 31.09 -17.02 -13.25
CA HIS A 315 31.57 -17.37 -14.60
C HIS A 315 32.99 -16.83 -14.83
N PRO A 316 33.86 -17.52 -15.60
CA PRO A 316 35.26 -17.12 -15.80
C PRO A 316 35.48 -15.69 -16.30
N TRP A 317 34.49 -15.09 -16.96
CA TRP A 317 34.54 -13.68 -17.35
C TRP A 317 34.55 -12.68 -16.17
N ALA A 318 34.03 -13.05 -15.00
CA ALA A 318 34.07 -12.24 -13.77
C ALA A 318 35.44 -12.22 -13.11
N THR A 319 36.39 -13.01 -13.63
CA THR A 319 37.83 -12.90 -13.30
C THR A 319 38.53 -11.75 -14.04
N LEU A 320 37.82 -11.02 -14.92
CA LEU A 320 38.27 -9.72 -15.37
C LEU A 320 38.55 -8.83 -14.14
N PRO A 321 39.68 -8.08 -14.12
CA PRO A 321 39.91 -7.09 -13.07
C PRO A 321 38.68 -6.22 -12.91
N ARG A 322 38.25 -6.00 -11.67
CA ARG A 322 37.00 -5.32 -11.33
C ARG A 322 36.91 -3.95 -12.02
N GLU A 323 38.06 -3.29 -12.21
CA GLU A 323 38.18 -2.02 -12.92
C GLU A 323 37.82 -2.15 -14.41
N LEU A 324 38.30 -3.19 -15.10
CA LEU A 324 38.08 -3.41 -16.53
C LEU A 324 36.62 -3.80 -16.82
N PHE A 325 36.05 -4.60 -15.93
CA PHE A 325 34.63 -4.94 -15.96
C PHE A 325 33.74 -3.72 -15.73
N SER A 326 34.08 -2.89 -14.73
CA SER A 326 33.38 -1.63 -14.49
C SER A 326 33.49 -0.66 -15.68
N TYR A 327 34.63 -0.67 -16.39
CA TYR A 327 34.85 0.12 -17.59
C TYR A 327 33.95 -0.32 -18.75
N ILE A 328 33.88 -1.61 -19.04
CA ILE A 328 33.00 -2.17 -20.08
C ILE A 328 31.53 -1.88 -19.75
N LEU A 329 31.13 -2.11 -18.49
CA LEU A 329 29.79 -1.77 -18.03
C LEU A 329 29.52 -0.27 -18.14
N SER A 330 30.49 0.61 -17.88
CA SER A 330 30.30 2.06 -17.99
C SER A 330 30.00 2.55 -19.42
N PHE A 331 30.44 1.81 -20.44
CA PHE A 331 30.13 2.09 -21.85
C PHE A 331 28.77 1.54 -22.28
N LEU A 332 28.34 0.42 -21.69
CA LEU A 332 27.10 -0.28 -22.05
C LEU A 332 25.89 0.17 -21.21
N LEU A 333 26.14 0.61 -19.98
CA LEU A 333 25.14 1.19 -19.10
C LEU A 333 24.70 2.53 -19.70
N PRO A 334 23.39 2.73 -19.97
CA PRO A 334 22.91 4.10 -20.16
C PRO A 334 23.32 4.92 -18.93
N SER A 335 23.82 6.14 -19.16
CA SER A 335 24.32 6.95 -18.06
C SER A 335 23.25 7.07 -16.98
N LYS A 336 23.66 6.98 -15.70
CA LYS A 336 22.74 7.10 -14.55
C LYS A 336 21.81 8.32 -14.70
N THR A 337 22.35 9.41 -15.25
CA THR A 337 21.61 10.64 -15.57
C THR A 337 20.59 10.48 -16.68
N SER A 338 20.88 9.74 -17.76
CA SER A 338 19.93 9.46 -18.85
C SER A 338 18.76 8.59 -18.37
N GLU A 339 19.02 7.54 -17.60
CA GLU A 339 17.94 6.73 -17.03
C GLU A 339 17.12 7.50 -15.99
N MET A 340 17.76 8.32 -15.15
CA MET A 340 17.02 9.21 -14.25
C MET A 340 16.09 10.17 -15.01
N GLN A 341 16.51 10.71 -16.15
CA GLN A 341 15.67 11.56 -16.99
C GLN A 341 14.47 10.83 -17.59
N LYS A 342 14.59 9.54 -17.91
CA LYS A 342 13.47 8.72 -18.40
C LYS A 342 12.45 8.42 -17.32
N VAL A 343 12.90 8.24 -16.08
CA VAL A 343 12.04 7.90 -14.93
C VAL A 343 11.45 9.12 -14.25
N ALA A 344 12.13 10.28 -14.27
CA ALA A 344 11.67 11.49 -13.60
C ALA A 344 10.20 11.89 -13.92
N PRO A 345 9.70 11.80 -15.17
CA PRO A 345 8.30 12.10 -15.49
C PRO A 345 7.28 11.11 -14.90
N LEU A 346 7.73 9.98 -14.35
CA LEU A 346 6.89 9.00 -13.68
C LEU A 346 6.76 9.28 -12.17
N ILE A 347 7.60 10.14 -11.61
CA ILE A 347 7.77 10.30 -10.16
C ILE A 347 7.51 11.74 -9.69
N MET A 348 8.08 12.72 -10.39
CA MET A 348 7.97 14.13 -9.99
C MET A 348 6.85 14.82 -10.74
N PHE A 349 5.85 15.35 -10.01
CA PHE A 349 5.06 16.55 -10.33
C PHE A 349 4.39 17.11 -9.08
#